data_AF-A0A8J2VJK5-F1
#
_entry.id   AF-A0A8J2VJK5-F1
#
_cell.length_a   1.000
_cell.length_b   1.000
_cell.length_c   1.000
_cell.angle_alpha   90.00
_cell.angle_beta   90.00
_cell.angle_gamma   90.00
#
_symmetry.space_group_name_H-M   'P 1'
#
loop_
_entity.id
_entity.type
_entity.pdbx_description
1 polymer ?
#
loop_
_entity_poly.entity_id
_entity_poly.type
_entity_poly.pdbx_seq_one_letter_code
_entity_poly.pdbx_strand_id
1 'polypeptide(L)'
;MPLVSGKQMLEDAYKKGYAVGAFSVDHLNSIVAVIKTAEEMESPVIVQTGQGTFKQTRMNYLAALVKEVATEAKIPVALHLDHGTGFEQAIHAIRCGYTSLMFDGSRLNIEENISITQQIKKASSTLGLPLEAELGKLGTRGQDEFQSLTDPGEAEFFVRKTNVNSLAVALGNIHAAYGEEININLGHLKIIHDRVGIPMVLHGGTGVSHEDIKKAIQLGISKVNIATEWRRATVDYLRRELSDENQNDFFTLNMGVQNIICDIVRTKITLFGSQGKA
;
A
#
# COMPACT_ATOMS: atom_id res chain seq x y z
N MET A 1 4.54 4.98 -19.91
CA MET A 1 5.96 5.03 -19.49
C MET A 1 6.38 3.69 -18.91
N PRO A 2 7.67 3.27 -18.87
CA PRO A 2 8.04 2.10 -18.06
C PRO A 2 7.69 2.33 -16.58
N LEU A 3 7.41 1.25 -15.85
CA LEU A 3 7.28 1.31 -14.39
C LEU A 3 8.55 1.90 -13.76
N VAL A 4 8.37 2.73 -12.73
CA VAL A 4 9.47 3.37 -12.01
C VAL A 4 9.69 2.72 -10.65
N SER A 5 10.89 2.88 -10.11
CA SER A 5 11.21 2.46 -8.74
C SER A 5 10.39 3.29 -7.73
N GLY A 6 9.78 2.63 -6.75
CA GLY A 6 9.05 3.32 -5.67
C GLY A 6 9.94 4.16 -4.75
N LYS A 7 11.28 4.05 -4.86
CA LYS A 7 12.23 4.70 -3.96
C LYS A 7 12.14 6.23 -4.04
N GLN A 8 12.32 6.79 -5.23
CA GLN A 8 12.33 8.25 -5.42
C GLN A 8 10.98 8.88 -5.06
N MET A 9 9.91 8.18 -5.40
CA MET A 9 8.54 8.56 -5.10
C MET A 9 8.30 8.72 -3.59
N LEU A 10 8.74 7.77 -2.77
CA LEU A 10 8.60 7.85 -1.31
C LEU A 10 9.59 8.83 -0.67
N GLU A 11 10.81 8.96 -1.19
CA GLU A 11 11.77 9.96 -0.72
C GLU A 11 11.29 11.39 -0.98
N ASP A 12 10.66 11.65 -2.13
CA ASP A 12 10.08 12.95 -2.45
C ASP A 12 8.87 13.27 -1.55
N ALA A 13 7.97 12.30 -1.38
CA ALA A 13 6.82 12.37 -0.48
C ALA A 13 7.23 12.71 0.95
N TYR A 14 8.24 12.00 1.48
CA TYR A 14 8.80 12.23 2.80
C TYR A 14 9.39 13.64 2.96
N LYS A 15 10.17 14.11 1.98
CA LYS A 15 10.82 15.43 2.03
C LYS A 15 9.82 16.58 1.90
N LYS A 16 8.76 16.41 1.11
CA LYS A 16 7.78 17.46 0.80
C LYS A 16 6.51 17.39 1.63
N GLY A 17 6.40 16.44 2.58
CA GLY A 17 5.28 16.35 3.52
C GLY A 17 3.96 15.95 2.87
N TYR A 18 3.99 15.01 1.93
CA TYR A 18 2.80 14.35 1.37
C TYR A 18 2.96 12.82 1.44
N ALA A 19 1.92 12.06 1.11
CA ALA A 19 2.02 10.61 0.99
C ALA A 19 1.54 10.12 -0.38
N VAL A 20 2.09 9.00 -0.83
CA VAL A 20 1.64 8.33 -2.05
C VAL A 20 0.63 7.24 -1.69
N GLY A 21 -0.50 7.23 -2.41
CA GLY A 21 -1.49 6.18 -2.31
C GLY A 21 -0.96 4.88 -2.90
N ALA A 22 -0.99 3.81 -2.10
CA ALA A 22 -0.74 2.46 -2.56
C ALA A 22 -2.06 1.68 -2.62
N PHE A 23 -2.56 1.48 -3.83
CA PHE A 23 -3.89 0.93 -4.08
C PHE A 23 -3.77 -0.55 -4.46
N SER A 24 -4.39 -1.41 -3.66
CA SER A 24 -4.46 -2.83 -3.98
C SER A 24 -5.40 -3.06 -5.17
N VAL A 25 -4.93 -3.79 -6.18
CA VAL A 25 -5.69 -4.12 -7.40
C VAL A 25 -5.89 -5.63 -7.51
N ASP A 26 -7.04 -6.03 -8.03
CA ASP A 26 -7.43 -7.45 -8.12
C ASP A 26 -7.68 -7.93 -9.55
N HIS A 27 -7.96 -7.01 -10.48
CA HIS A 27 -8.27 -7.30 -11.88
C HIS A 27 -7.99 -6.08 -12.79
N LEU A 28 -8.08 -6.26 -14.12
CA LEU A 28 -7.79 -5.21 -15.11
C LEU A 28 -8.53 -3.90 -14.83
N ASN A 29 -9.84 -3.95 -14.56
CA ASN A 29 -10.60 -2.71 -14.33
C ASN A 29 -10.12 -1.91 -13.11
N SER A 30 -9.68 -2.58 -12.03
CA SER A 30 -9.08 -1.90 -10.88
C SER A 30 -7.73 -1.28 -11.22
N ILE A 31 -6.92 -1.95 -12.06
CA ILE A 31 -5.63 -1.43 -12.55
C ILE A 31 -5.86 -0.16 -13.37
N VAL A 32 -6.77 -0.22 -14.34
CA VAL A 32 -7.11 0.91 -15.21
C VAL A 32 -7.68 2.07 -14.39
N ALA A 33 -8.61 1.81 -13.47
CA ALA A 33 -9.21 2.84 -12.62
C ALA A 33 -8.14 3.58 -11.79
N VAL A 34 -7.23 2.86 -11.15
CA VAL A 34 -6.16 3.44 -10.33
C VAL A 34 -5.21 4.29 -11.17
N ILE A 35 -4.66 3.74 -12.25
CA ILE A 35 -3.64 4.43 -13.06
C ILE A 35 -4.26 5.64 -13.77
N LYS A 36 -5.42 5.47 -14.41
CA LYS A 36 -6.12 6.56 -15.13
C LYS A 36 -6.47 7.71 -14.20
N THR A 37 -7.05 7.41 -13.03
CA THR A 37 -7.44 8.47 -12.08
C THR A 37 -6.22 9.19 -11.53
N ALA A 38 -5.14 8.46 -11.21
CA ALA A 38 -3.91 9.10 -10.77
C ALA A 38 -3.31 10.00 -11.85
N GLU A 39 -3.39 9.60 -13.12
CA GLU A 39 -2.94 10.40 -14.26
C GLU A 39 -3.78 11.66 -14.45
N GLU A 40 -5.11 11.56 -14.37
CA GLU A 40 -6.03 12.72 -14.38
C GLU A 40 -5.70 13.74 -13.27
N MET A 41 -5.13 13.27 -12.17
CA MET A 41 -4.75 14.08 -11.02
C MET A 41 -3.27 14.47 -10.99
N GLU A 42 -2.51 14.12 -12.02
CA GLU A 42 -1.07 14.36 -12.11
C GLU A 42 -0.34 13.89 -10.83
N SER A 43 -0.70 12.70 -10.34
CA SER A 43 -0.24 12.17 -9.06
C SER A 43 0.61 10.92 -9.23
N PRO A 44 1.74 10.77 -8.52
CA PRO A 44 2.45 9.50 -8.48
C PRO A 44 1.59 8.44 -7.79
N VAL A 45 1.67 7.19 -8.24
CA VAL A 45 0.84 6.11 -7.68
C VAL A 45 1.59 4.80 -7.52
N ILE A 46 1.27 4.08 -6.44
CA ILE A 46 1.72 2.71 -6.22
C ILE A 46 0.54 1.78 -6.50
N VAL A 47 0.69 0.91 -7.48
CA VAL A 47 -0.20 -0.23 -7.72
C VAL A 47 0.36 -1.41 -6.95
N GLN A 48 -0.43 -2.04 -6.09
CA GLN A 48 0.05 -3.14 -5.26
C GLN A 48 -0.82 -4.38 -5.35
N THR A 49 -0.21 -5.54 -5.15
CA THR A 49 -0.87 -6.84 -5.18
C THR A 49 -0.33 -7.68 -4.03
N GLY A 50 -1.22 -8.32 -3.27
CA GLY A 50 -0.84 -9.08 -2.08
C GLY A 50 -1.45 -10.47 -2.01
N GLN A 51 -1.24 -11.13 -0.88
CA GLN A 51 -1.55 -12.54 -0.69
C GLN A 51 -3.02 -12.89 -0.95
N GLY A 52 -3.96 -12.00 -0.60
CA GLY A 52 -5.39 -12.19 -0.86
C GLY A 52 -5.68 -12.32 -2.35
N THR A 53 -5.11 -11.44 -3.16
CA THR A 53 -5.26 -11.42 -4.62
C THR A 53 -4.62 -12.66 -5.26
N PHE A 54 -3.47 -13.10 -4.75
CA PHE A 54 -2.77 -14.29 -5.28
C PHE A 54 -3.51 -15.61 -5.05
N LYS A 55 -4.57 -15.63 -4.23
CA LYS A 55 -5.48 -16.79 -4.12
C LYS A 55 -6.39 -16.96 -5.33
N GLN A 56 -6.64 -15.86 -6.06
CA GLN A 56 -7.59 -15.83 -7.19
C GLN A 56 -6.87 -15.78 -8.54
N THR A 57 -5.66 -15.25 -8.59
CA THR A 57 -4.87 -15.09 -9.82
C THR A 57 -3.38 -15.24 -9.55
N ARG A 58 -2.57 -15.22 -10.61
CA ARG A 58 -1.11 -15.37 -10.51
C ARG A 58 -0.41 -14.03 -10.53
N MET A 59 0.65 -13.91 -9.73
CA MET A 59 1.50 -12.71 -9.64
C MET A 59 1.98 -12.23 -11.01
N ASN A 60 2.44 -13.14 -11.87
CA ASN A 60 2.95 -12.80 -13.20
C ASN A 60 1.86 -12.28 -14.15
N TYR A 61 0.60 -12.68 -13.98
CA TYR A 61 -0.50 -12.20 -14.82
C TYR A 61 -0.85 -10.76 -14.47
N LEU A 62 -1.00 -10.46 -13.18
CA LEU A 62 -1.23 -9.08 -12.74
C LEU A 62 -0.06 -8.17 -13.08
N ALA A 63 1.18 -8.63 -12.87
CA ALA A 63 2.35 -7.85 -13.23
C ALA A 63 2.40 -7.51 -14.72
N ALA A 64 2.02 -8.44 -15.59
CA ALA A 64 1.94 -8.19 -17.03
C ALA A 64 0.87 -7.14 -17.36
N LEU A 65 -0.33 -7.25 -16.77
CA LEU A 65 -1.41 -6.27 -16.98
C LEU A 65 -1.04 -4.87 -16.48
N VAL A 66 -0.46 -4.76 -15.28
CA VAL A 66 -0.02 -3.47 -14.73
C VAL A 66 1.05 -2.83 -15.61
N LYS A 67 2.04 -3.62 -16.07
CA LYS A 67 3.06 -3.12 -17.00
C LYS A 67 2.45 -2.58 -18.27
N GLU A 68 1.53 -3.32 -18.87
CA GLU A 68 0.88 -2.92 -20.12
C GLU A 68 0.13 -1.60 -19.94
N VAL A 69 -0.74 -1.51 -18.94
CA VAL A 69 -1.52 -0.28 -18.67
C VAL A 69 -0.60 0.90 -18.33
N ALA A 70 0.49 0.67 -17.59
CA ALA A 70 1.44 1.73 -17.25
C ALA A 70 2.20 2.28 -18.48
N THR A 71 2.28 1.54 -19.60
CA THR A 71 2.93 2.04 -20.82
C THR A 71 2.26 3.30 -21.38
N GLU A 72 0.96 3.47 -21.15
CA GLU A 72 0.20 4.64 -21.60
C GLU A 72 0.28 5.83 -20.62
N ALA A 73 0.59 5.55 -19.35
CA ALA A 73 0.62 6.56 -18.30
C ALA A 73 1.77 7.57 -18.47
N LYS A 74 1.47 8.84 -18.21
CA LYS A 74 2.42 9.98 -18.18
C LYS A 74 2.90 10.35 -16.77
N ILE A 75 2.45 9.62 -15.75
CA ILE A 75 2.81 9.80 -14.34
C ILE A 75 3.73 8.68 -13.83
N PRO A 76 4.49 8.88 -12.75
CA PRO A 76 5.24 7.82 -12.10
C PRO A 76 4.32 6.71 -11.55
N VAL A 77 4.45 5.49 -12.07
CA VAL A 77 3.73 4.29 -11.58
C VAL A 77 4.73 3.27 -11.08
N ALA A 78 4.57 2.82 -9.83
CA ALA A 78 5.33 1.71 -9.26
C ALA A 78 4.44 0.48 -9.05
N LEU A 79 4.98 -0.71 -9.31
CA LEU A 79 4.33 -1.99 -8.98
C LEU A 79 4.96 -2.58 -7.71
N HIS A 80 4.15 -2.77 -6.67
CA HIS A 80 4.59 -3.16 -5.33
C HIS A 80 4.06 -4.53 -4.89
N LEU A 81 4.95 -5.39 -4.39
CA LEU A 81 4.59 -6.65 -3.75
C LEU A 81 4.13 -6.33 -2.33
N ASP A 82 2.86 -6.55 -2.03
CA ASP A 82 2.26 -6.26 -0.72
C ASP A 82 2.25 -7.52 0.15
N HIS A 83 2.71 -7.39 1.40
CA HIS A 83 2.87 -8.49 2.36
C HIS A 83 3.59 -9.72 1.82
N GLY A 84 4.78 -9.55 1.23
CA GLY A 84 5.59 -10.67 0.76
C GLY A 84 5.96 -11.62 1.90
N THR A 85 5.87 -12.94 1.67
CA THR A 85 5.97 -13.96 2.73
C THR A 85 7.38 -14.54 2.93
N GLY A 86 8.33 -14.16 2.09
CA GLY A 86 9.71 -14.63 2.21
C GLY A 86 10.57 -14.37 0.98
N PHE A 87 11.81 -14.83 1.06
CA PHE A 87 12.84 -14.59 0.05
C PHE A 87 12.42 -15.08 -1.35
N GLU A 88 11.95 -16.32 -1.48
CA GLU A 88 11.57 -16.90 -2.78
C GLU A 88 10.45 -16.12 -3.48
N GLN A 89 9.45 -15.66 -2.72
CA GLN A 89 8.36 -14.84 -3.28
C GLN A 89 8.87 -13.46 -3.72
N ALA A 90 9.79 -12.86 -2.96
CA ALA A 90 10.41 -11.60 -3.35
C ALA A 90 11.23 -11.75 -4.65
N ILE A 91 12.01 -12.83 -4.78
CA ILE A 91 12.73 -13.14 -6.04
C ILE A 91 11.75 -13.39 -7.19
N HIS A 92 10.64 -14.08 -6.95
CA HIS A 92 9.60 -14.27 -7.96
C HIS A 92 8.98 -12.94 -8.41
N ALA A 93 8.70 -12.02 -7.49
CA ALA A 93 8.20 -10.69 -7.81
C ALA A 93 9.20 -9.87 -8.63
N ILE A 94 10.49 -9.91 -8.27
CA ILE A 94 11.56 -9.29 -9.06
C ILE A 94 11.56 -9.83 -10.50
N ARG A 95 11.48 -11.16 -10.67
CA ARG A 95 11.42 -11.80 -12.00
C ARG A 95 10.15 -11.42 -12.78
N CYS A 96 9.04 -11.20 -12.08
CA CYS A 96 7.80 -10.69 -12.67
C CYS A 96 7.89 -9.20 -13.03
N GLY A 97 8.96 -8.49 -12.63
CA GLY A 97 9.23 -7.08 -12.91
C GLY A 97 8.49 -6.11 -11.99
N TYR A 98 8.30 -6.49 -10.73
CA TYR A 98 7.92 -5.56 -9.67
C TYR A 98 9.03 -4.53 -9.47
N THR A 99 8.65 -3.28 -9.24
CA THR A 99 9.57 -2.15 -9.05
C THR A 99 9.64 -1.65 -7.61
N SER A 100 8.94 -2.34 -6.70
CA SER A 100 8.97 -2.13 -5.26
C SER A 100 8.56 -3.43 -4.55
N LEU A 101 9.12 -3.71 -3.38
CA LEU A 101 8.87 -4.95 -2.64
C LEU A 101 8.53 -4.64 -1.19
N MET A 102 7.69 -5.47 -0.57
CA MET A 102 7.53 -5.56 0.86
C MET A 102 7.81 -6.99 1.32
N PHE A 103 8.52 -7.12 2.44
CA PHE A 103 8.54 -8.35 3.22
C PHE A 103 7.84 -8.12 4.56
N ASP A 104 6.83 -8.94 4.82
CA ASP A 104 6.10 -8.92 6.08
C ASP A 104 6.62 -10.02 7.00
N GLY A 105 7.61 -9.65 7.82
CA GLY A 105 8.16 -10.48 8.89
C GLY A 105 7.57 -10.17 10.27
N SER A 106 6.47 -9.41 10.36
CA SER A 106 5.88 -8.91 11.61
C SER A 106 5.51 -10.00 12.63
N ARG A 107 5.27 -11.21 12.13
CA ARG A 107 4.91 -12.39 12.94
C ARG A 107 6.10 -13.20 13.42
N LEU A 108 7.29 -12.93 12.89
CA LEU A 108 8.53 -13.59 13.28
C LEU A 108 9.12 -12.91 14.52
N ASN A 109 10.08 -13.58 15.17
CA ASN A 109 10.92 -12.87 16.11
C ASN A 109 11.84 -11.87 15.37
N ILE A 110 12.32 -10.87 16.09
CA ILE A 110 13.06 -9.75 15.49
C ILE A 110 14.32 -10.20 14.73
N GLU A 111 15.05 -11.20 15.23
CA GLU A 111 16.27 -11.70 14.60
C GLU A 111 16.00 -12.43 13.28
N GLU A 112 14.96 -13.26 13.24
CA GLU A 112 14.50 -13.91 12.00
C GLU A 112 14.00 -12.89 10.97
N ASN A 113 13.22 -11.90 11.41
CA ASN A 113 12.75 -10.82 10.55
C ASN A 113 13.93 -10.05 9.95
N ILE A 114 14.91 -9.65 10.77
CA ILE A 114 16.14 -8.98 10.31
C ILE A 114 16.88 -9.84 9.29
N SER A 115 17.09 -11.13 9.59
CA SER A 115 17.85 -12.04 8.73
C SER A 115 17.23 -12.17 7.33
N ILE A 116 15.91 -12.41 7.25
CA ILE A 116 15.22 -12.54 5.96
C ILE A 116 15.16 -11.20 5.24
N THR A 117 14.86 -10.11 5.96
CA THR A 117 14.84 -8.75 5.40
C THR A 117 16.20 -8.40 4.78
N GLN A 118 17.32 -8.71 5.43
CA GLN A 118 18.66 -8.46 4.90
C GLN A 118 18.95 -9.28 3.63
N GLN A 119 18.52 -10.53 3.57
CA GLN A 119 18.68 -11.37 2.37
C GLN A 119 17.93 -10.76 1.18
N ILE A 120 16.67 -10.39 1.38
CA ILE A 120 15.86 -9.73 0.35
C ILE A 120 16.46 -8.38 -0.01
N LYS A 121 16.88 -7.58 0.98
CA LYS A 121 17.46 -6.25 0.77
C LYS A 121 18.73 -6.32 -0.06
N LYS A 122 19.59 -7.31 0.20
CA LYS A 122 20.81 -7.54 -0.59
C LYS A 122 20.47 -7.82 -2.06
N ALA A 123 19.52 -8.70 -2.31
CA ALA A 123 19.09 -9.04 -3.67
C ALA A 123 18.39 -7.87 -4.39
N SER A 124 17.53 -7.11 -3.70
CA SER A 124 16.80 -6.00 -4.30
C SER A 124 17.69 -4.78 -4.57
N SER A 125 18.67 -4.52 -3.70
CA SER A 125 19.55 -3.36 -3.82
C SER A 125 20.47 -3.40 -5.04
N THR A 126 20.93 -4.58 -5.46
CA THR A 126 21.74 -4.72 -6.70
C THR A 126 20.96 -4.35 -7.96
N LEU A 127 19.62 -4.34 -7.87
CA LEU A 127 18.70 -3.97 -8.94
C LEU A 127 18.09 -2.57 -8.75
N GLY A 128 18.50 -1.83 -7.72
CA GLY A 128 17.93 -0.51 -7.40
C GLY A 128 16.48 -0.55 -6.91
N LEU A 129 15.99 -1.71 -6.45
CA LEU A 129 14.61 -1.89 -5.99
C LEU A 129 14.49 -1.60 -4.49
N PRO A 130 13.53 -0.76 -4.05
CA PRO A 130 13.31 -0.50 -2.65
C PRO A 130 12.67 -1.71 -1.96
N LEU A 131 13.00 -1.88 -0.68
CA LEU A 131 12.35 -2.85 0.19
C LEU A 131 11.67 -2.12 1.34
N GLU A 132 10.36 -2.33 1.46
CA GLU A 132 9.54 -2.06 2.64
C GLU A 132 9.61 -3.27 3.59
N ALA A 133 9.65 -3.03 4.88
CA ALA A 133 9.51 -4.07 5.91
C ALA A 133 8.47 -3.64 6.94
N GLU A 134 7.99 -4.59 7.75
CA GLU A 134 6.99 -4.34 8.78
C GLU A 134 7.50 -4.73 10.17
N LEU A 135 7.17 -3.89 11.15
CA LEU A 135 7.37 -4.15 12.59
C LEU A 135 6.13 -3.78 13.40
N GLY A 136 5.96 -4.48 14.52
CA GLY A 136 4.71 -4.47 15.28
C GLY A 136 3.70 -5.41 14.62
N LYS A 137 2.57 -5.65 15.28
CA LYS A 137 1.53 -6.54 14.77
C LYS A 137 0.24 -5.77 14.63
N LEU A 138 -0.23 -5.63 13.40
CA LEU A 138 -1.52 -5.04 13.12
C LEU A 138 -2.64 -5.92 13.67
N GLY A 139 -3.63 -5.29 14.31
CA GLY A 139 -4.88 -5.97 14.63
C GLY A 139 -5.54 -6.42 13.33
N THR A 140 -6.11 -7.61 13.31
CA THR A 140 -7.01 -8.07 12.24
C THR A 140 -8.33 -8.41 12.90
N ARG A 141 -9.44 -7.90 12.36
CA ARG A 141 -10.77 -8.13 12.96
C ARG A 141 -11.01 -9.63 13.21
N GLY A 142 -11.30 -9.98 14.46
CA GLY A 142 -11.51 -11.37 14.89
C GLY A 142 -10.23 -12.10 15.33
N GLN A 143 -9.09 -11.40 15.41
CA GLN A 143 -7.80 -11.89 15.90
C GLN A 143 -7.11 -10.81 16.77
N ASP A 144 -7.86 -10.21 17.70
CA ASP A 144 -7.43 -9.04 18.47
C ASP A 144 -6.31 -9.35 19.48
N GLU A 145 -6.13 -10.64 19.83
CA GLU A 145 -5.07 -11.12 20.74
C GLU A 145 -3.64 -10.90 20.24
N PHE A 146 -3.48 -10.50 18.97
CA PHE A 146 -2.17 -10.31 18.34
C PHE A 146 -1.79 -8.86 18.09
N GLN A 147 -2.55 -7.87 18.56
CA GLN A 147 -2.22 -6.47 18.31
C GLN A 147 -1.08 -5.97 19.21
N SER A 148 -0.02 -5.42 18.60
CA SER A 148 1.03 -4.72 19.33
C SER A 148 1.53 -3.51 18.55
N LEU A 149 1.73 -2.39 19.25
CA LEU A 149 2.37 -1.21 18.67
C LEU A 149 3.82 -1.53 18.32
N THR A 150 4.35 -0.89 17.29
CA THR A 150 5.77 -0.98 16.96
C THR A 150 6.61 -0.35 18.07
N ASP A 151 7.55 -1.07 18.68
CA ASP A 151 8.45 -0.45 19.66
C ASP A 151 9.44 0.51 18.96
N PRO A 152 9.60 1.78 19.42
CA PRO A 152 10.50 2.73 18.76
C PRO A 152 11.98 2.36 18.83
N GLY A 153 12.42 1.66 19.88
CA GLY A 153 13.79 1.17 20.01
C GLY A 153 14.07 0.00 19.06
N GLU A 154 13.13 -0.94 18.94
CA GLU A 154 13.18 -2.02 17.97
C GLU A 154 13.16 -1.48 16.53
N ALA A 155 12.31 -0.49 16.23
CA ALA A 155 12.27 0.14 14.91
C ALA A 155 13.62 0.75 14.50
N GLU A 156 14.24 1.53 15.41
CA GLU A 156 15.56 2.12 15.20
C GLU A 156 16.64 1.04 15.03
N PHE A 157 16.63 0.00 15.87
CA PHE A 157 17.55 -1.12 15.75
C PHE A 157 17.39 -1.87 14.42
N PHE A 158 16.15 -2.19 14.05
CA PHE A 158 15.81 -2.93 12.86
C PHE A 158 16.21 -2.19 11.59
N VAL A 159 15.89 -0.90 11.47
CA VAL A 159 16.26 -0.10 10.30
C VAL A 159 17.77 0.02 10.17
N ARG A 160 18.51 0.22 11.27
CA ARG A 160 19.98 0.22 11.24
C ARG A 160 20.56 -1.12 10.77
N LYS A 161 19.96 -2.24 11.18
CA LYS A 161 20.44 -3.58 10.80
C LYS A 161 20.10 -3.94 9.36
N THR A 162 18.90 -3.60 8.91
CA THR A 162 18.36 -4.06 7.62
C THR A 162 18.59 -3.08 6.49
N ASN A 163 18.75 -1.78 6.78
CA ASN A 163 18.86 -0.71 5.80
C ASN A 163 17.70 -0.71 4.79
N VAL A 164 16.48 -1.00 5.25
CA VAL A 164 15.25 -0.92 4.44
C VAL A 164 14.95 0.50 4.00
N ASN A 165 14.16 0.64 2.94
CA ASN A 165 13.83 1.93 2.34
C ASN A 165 12.62 2.60 2.97
N SER A 166 11.72 1.79 3.52
CA SER A 166 10.54 2.25 4.23
C SER A 166 10.15 1.23 5.30
N LEU A 167 9.46 1.71 6.34
CA LEU A 167 9.02 0.89 7.46
C LEU A 167 7.51 1.03 7.65
N ALA A 168 6.77 -0.06 7.53
CA ALA A 168 5.39 -0.17 7.97
C ALA A 168 5.35 -0.30 9.49
N VAL A 169 4.52 0.55 10.11
CA VAL A 169 4.43 0.67 11.57
C VAL A 169 3.01 0.43 12.05
N ALA A 170 2.87 -0.31 13.15
CA ALA A 170 1.64 -0.53 13.87
C ALA A 170 1.42 0.58 14.91
N LEU A 171 0.36 1.36 14.72
CA LEU A 171 0.02 2.55 15.51
C LEU A 171 -1.33 2.39 16.24
N GLY A 172 -1.88 1.18 16.30
CA GLY A 172 -3.24 0.90 16.75
C GLY A 172 -4.23 0.76 15.58
N ASN A 173 -3.76 0.95 14.35
CA ASN A 173 -4.50 0.67 13.13
C ASN A 173 -4.80 -0.83 12.97
N ILE A 174 -5.91 -1.11 12.29
CA ILE A 174 -6.46 -2.47 12.12
C ILE A 174 -6.65 -2.73 10.64
N HIS A 175 -6.24 -3.92 10.18
CA HIS A 175 -6.55 -4.36 8.83
C HIS A 175 -8.02 -4.71 8.66
N ALA A 176 -8.60 -4.19 7.57
CA ALA A 176 -9.99 -4.38 7.22
C ALA A 176 -11.01 -3.96 8.30
N ALA A 177 -10.71 -2.91 9.08
CA ALA A 177 -11.68 -2.32 10.02
C ALA A 177 -12.96 -1.88 9.31
N TYR A 178 -14.15 -2.10 9.90
CA TYR A 178 -15.46 -1.79 9.32
C TYR A 178 -16.33 -1.04 10.33
N GLY A 179 -16.86 0.13 9.93
CA GLY A 179 -17.87 0.85 10.71
C GLY A 179 -17.40 1.40 12.05
N GLU A 180 -16.11 1.34 12.33
CA GLU A 180 -15.49 1.82 13.56
C GLU A 180 -14.46 2.89 13.22
N GLU A 181 -14.49 3.99 13.96
CA GLU A 181 -13.46 5.02 13.91
C GLU A 181 -12.17 4.47 14.52
N ILE A 182 -11.09 4.48 13.75
CA ILE A 182 -9.79 3.99 14.20
C ILE A 182 -8.95 5.18 14.61
N ASN A 183 -8.61 5.21 15.89
CA ASN A 183 -7.63 6.15 16.41
C ASN A 183 -6.22 5.57 16.23
N ILE A 184 -5.37 6.31 15.53
CA ILE A 184 -3.93 6.00 15.44
C ILE A 184 -3.15 6.81 16.49
N ASN A 185 -2.13 6.21 17.08
CA ASN A 185 -1.30 6.87 18.07
C ASN A 185 -0.25 7.79 17.40
N LEU A 186 -0.64 9.04 17.14
CA LEU A 186 0.22 10.05 16.52
C LEU A 186 1.43 10.42 17.39
N GLY A 187 1.27 10.44 18.71
CA GLY A 187 2.39 10.70 19.63
C GLY A 187 3.47 9.62 19.51
N HIS A 188 3.04 8.36 19.41
CA HIS A 188 3.92 7.21 19.20
C HIS A 188 4.59 7.23 17.83
N LEU A 189 3.83 7.55 16.78
CA LEU A 189 4.36 7.76 15.43
C LEU A 189 5.48 8.81 15.42
N LYS A 190 5.30 9.93 16.12
CA LYS A 190 6.33 10.97 16.24
C LYS A 190 7.62 10.42 16.86
N ILE A 191 7.52 9.62 17.91
CA ILE A 191 8.71 9.05 18.57
C ILE A 191 9.46 8.12 17.61
N ILE A 192 8.74 7.31 16.83
CA ILE A 192 9.36 6.44 15.80
C ILE A 192 10.02 7.30 14.71
N HIS A 193 9.31 8.31 14.20
CA HIS A 193 9.81 9.24 13.18
C HIS A 193 11.16 9.85 13.57
N ASP A 194 11.22 10.43 14.78
CA ASP A 194 12.40 11.14 15.30
C ASP A 194 13.63 10.20 15.43
N ARG A 195 13.42 8.89 15.59
CA ARG A 195 14.50 7.89 15.76
C ARG A 195 14.93 7.23 14.47
N VAL A 196 13.99 6.94 13.57
CA VAL A 196 14.23 6.08 12.41
C VAL A 196 14.70 6.88 11.19
N GLY A 197 14.11 8.04 10.93
CA GLY A 197 14.55 8.95 9.86
C GLY A 197 14.36 8.47 8.41
N ILE A 198 13.48 7.49 8.16
CA ILE A 198 13.12 7.02 6.80
C ILE A 198 11.59 7.16 6.57
N PRO A 199 11.11 7.12 5.32
CA PRO A 199 9.68 7.10 5.02
C PRO A 199 8.94 5.98 5.76
N MET A 200 7.87 6.32 6.47
CA MET A 200 7.02 5.34 7.14
C MET A 200 5.76 5.05 6.33
N VAL A 201 5.19 3.86 6.55
CA VAL A 201 4.04 3.36 5.80
C VAL A 201 2.87 3.09 6.74
N LEU A 202 1.72 3.67 6.42
CA LEU A 202 0.47 3.42 7.12
C LEU A 202 -0.31 2.33 6.39
N HIS A 203 -0.28 1.15 6.98
CA HIS A 203 -1.14 0.03 6.60
C HIS A 203 -2.57 0.25 7.14
N GLY A 204 -3.59 -0.35 6.52
CA GLY A 204 -4.96 -0.25 7.04
C GLY A 204 -5.50 1.18 7.24
N GLY A 205 -5.31 2.09 6.28
CA GLY A 205 -5.79 3.49 6.41
C GLY A 205 -7.32 3.64 6.39
N THR A 206 -8.07 2.59 6.01
CA THR A 206 -9.54 2.61 6.02
C THR A 206 -10.06 2.71 7.45
N GLY A 207 -10.88 3.73 7.74
CA GLY A 207 -11.46 3.97 9.07
C GLY A 207 -10.68 4.96 9.95
N VAL A 208 -9.47 5.34 9.54
CA VAL A 208 -8.72 6.44 10.18
C VAL A 208 -9.29 7.77 9.71
N SER A 209 -9.47 8.72 10.63
CA SER A 209 -9.99 10.05 10.31
C SER A 209 -9.11 10.77 9.29
N HIS A 210 -9.72 11.60 8.42
CA HIS A 210 -8.97 12.40 7.46
C HIS A 210 -7.98 13.36 8.16
N GLU A 211 -8.33 13.85 9.34
CA GLU A 211 -7.48 14.73 10.14
C GLU A 211 -6.23 13.98 10.63
N ASP A 212 -6.41 12.76 11.16
CA ASP A 212 -5.28 11.97 11.65
C ASP A 212 -4.40 11.46 10.52
N ILE A 213 -4.96 11.12 9.35
CA ILE A 213 -4.16 10.82 8.15
C ILE A 213 -3.27 12.03 7.80
N LYS A 214 -3.83 13.24 7.75
CA LYS A 214 -3.05 14.45 7.45
C LYS A 214 -1.95 14.69 8.49
N LYS A 215 -2.26 14.55 9.78
CA LYS A 215 -1.27 14.68 10.87
C LYS A 215 -0.19 13.61 10.75
N ALA A 216 -0.55 12.36 10.48
CA ALA A 216 0.41 11.27 10.32
C ALA A 216 1.36 11.49 9.14
N ILE A 217 0.88 12.09 8.05
CA ILE A 217 1.72 12.48 6.91
C ILE A 217 2.76 13.53 7.33
N GLN A 218 2.36 14.54 8.10
CA GLN A 218 3.30 15.52 8.66
C GLN A 218 4.30 14.91 9.65
N LEU A 219 3.99 13.73 10.19
CA LEU A 219 4.85 12.95 11.07
C LEU A 219 5.63 11.84 10.33
N GLY A 220 5.77 11.93 9.01
CA GLY A 220 6.65 11.06 8.22
C GLY A 220 5.99 9.84 7.59
N ILE A 221 4.65 9.70 7.66
CA ILE A 221 3.95 8.75 6.78
C ILE A 221 4.04 9.26 5.33
N SER A 222 4.60 8.44 4.45
CA SER A 222 4.81 8.79 3.04
C SER A 222 4.17 7.79 2.07
N LYS A 223 3.63 6.68 2.58
CA LYS A 223 2.82 5.71 1.83
C LYS A 223 1.61 5.32 2.67
N VAL A 224 0.43 5.29 2.05
CA VAL A 224 -0.81 4.84 2.70
C VAL A 224 -1.45 3.75 1.87
N ASN A 225 -1.65 2.58 2.48
CA ASN A 225 -2.24 1.42 1.81
C ASN A 225 -3.77 1.50 1.81
N ILE A 226 -4.38 1.37 0.63
CA ILE A 226 -5.83 1.37 0.41
C ILE A 226 -6.24 0.10 -0.32
N ALA A 227 -7.10 -0.69 0.33
CA ALA A 227 -7.61 -1.94 -0.24
C ALA A 227 -9.09 -2.16 0.11
N THR A 228 -9.40 -2.16 1.41
CA THR A 228 -10.72 -2.54 1.91
C THR A 228 -11.83 -1.59 1.47
N GLU A 229 -11.54 -0.29 1.37
CA GLU A 229 -12.53 0.74 1.08
C GLU A 229 -13.21 0.55 -0.28
N TRP A 230 -12.44 0.36 -1.36
CA TRP A 230 -13.02 0.19 -2.69
C TRP A 230 -13.72 -1.16 -2.87
N ARG A 231 -13.19 -2.23 -2.25
CA ARG A 231 -13.84 -3.55 -2.27
C ARG A 231 -15.21 -3.50 -1.59
N ARG A 232 -15.35 -2.74 -0.49
CA ARG A 232 -16.63 -2.58 0.18
C ARG A 232 -17.60 -1.70 -0.55
N ALA A 233 -17.14 -0.54 -1.03
CA ALA A 233 -17.96 0.34 -1.84
C ALA A 233 -18.49 -0.40 -3.08
N THR A 234 -17.69 -1.30 -3.66
CA THR A 234 -18.11 -2.21 -4.74
C THR A 234 -19.23 -3.15 -4.28
N VAL A 235 -19.10 -3.81 -3.13
CA VAL A 235 -20.15 -4.70 -2.61
C VAL A 235 -21.45 -3.95 -2.33
N ASP A 236 -21.38 -2.77 -1.70
CA ASP A 236 -22.55 -1.97 -1.36
C ASP A 236 -23.24 -1.42 -2.62
N TYR A 237 -22.45 -1.02 -3.63
CA TYR A 237 -22.96 -0.68 -4.95
C TYR A 237 -23.69 -1.86 -5.59
N LEU A 238 -23.05 -3.03 -5.68
CA LEU A 238 -23.67 -4.20 -6.29
C LEU A 238 -24.95 -4.62 -5.57
N ARG A 239 -25.00 -4.56 -4.23
CA ARG A 239 -26.23 -4.82 -3.46
C ARG A 239 -27.37 -3.88 -3.83
N ARG A 240 -27.06 -2.60 -4.03
CA ARG A 240 -28.05 -1.60 -4.41
C ARG A 240 -28.54 -1.81 -5.84
N GLU A 241 -27.63 -1.92 -6.81
CA GLU A 241 -28.03 -2.03 -8.22
C GLU A 241 -28.74 -3.37 -8.51
N LEU A 242 -28.32 -4.46 -7.88
CA LEU A 242 -28.96 -5.77 -8.03
C LEU A 242 -30.28 -5.90 -7.24
N SER A 243 -30.68 -4.88 -6.48
CA SER A 243 -32.01 -4.82 -5.88
C SER A 243 -33.08 -4.34 -6.87
N ASP A 244 -32.69 -3.73 -7.98
CA ASP A 244 -33.57 -3.43 -9.10
C ASP A 244 -33.70 -4.66 -10.00
N GLU A 245 -34.91 -5.22 -10.08
CA GLU A 245 -35.20 -6.41 -10.90
C GLU A 245 -34.99 -6.18 -12.41
N ASN A 246 -34.93 -4.91 -12.86
CA ASN A 246 -34.65 -4.57 -14.24
C ASN A 246 -33.14 -4.54 -14.56
N GLN A 247 -32.27 -4.60 -13.55
CA GLN A 247 -30.83 -4.55 -13.75
C GLN A 247 -30.32 -5.89 -14.31
N ASN A 248 -30.09 -5.94 -15.62
CA ASN A 248 -29.61 -7.14 -16.32
C ASN A 248 -28.35 -6.91 -17.17
N ASP A 249 -27.82 -5.68 -17.25
CA ASP A 249 -26.62 -5.37 -18.02
C ASP A 249 -25.35 -5.44 -17.16
N PHE A 250 -24.52 -6.45 -17.43
CA PHE A 250 -23.24 -6.64 -16.77
C PHE A 250 -22.25 -5.51 -17.08
N PHE A 251 -22.27 -4.96 -18.30
CA PHE A 251 -21.30 -3.93 -18.70
C PHE A 251 -21.50 -2.64 -17.91
N THR A 252 -22.75 -2.19 -17.76
CA THR A 252 -23.10 -1.01 -16.94
C THR A 252 -22.70 -1.21 -15.49
N LEU A 253 -22.98 -2.37 -14.88
CA LEU A 253 -22.54 -2.69 -13.52
C LEU A 253 -21.02 -2.59 -13.38
N ASN A 254 -20.29 -3.17 -14.33
CA ASN A 254 -18.84 -3.19 -14.29
C ASN A 254 -18.23 -1.78 -14.45
N MET A 255 -18.83 -0.92 -15.28
CA MET A 255 -18.46 0.50 -15.37
C MET A 255 -18.73 1.25 -14.06
N GLY A 256 -19.86 0.96 -13.40
CA GLY A 256 -20.16 1.54 -12.09
C GLY A 256 -19.15 1.15 -11.00
N VAL A 257 -18.74 -0.12 -10.97
CA VAL A 257 -17.64 -0.59 -10.09
C VAL A 257 -16.34 0.15 -10.40
N GLN A 258 -16.01 0.33 -11.68
CA GLN A 258 -14.81 1.08 -12.07
C GLN A 258 -14.88 2.54 -11.58
N ASN A 259 -16.01 3.22 -11.73
CA ASN A 259 -16.22 4.60 -11.29
C ASN A 259 -16.05 4.75 -9.77
N ILE A 260 -16.52 3.79 -8.98
CA ILE A 260 -16.33 3.78 -7.52
C ILE A 260 -14.85 3.74 -7.15
N ILE A 261 -14.06 2.91 -7.84
CA ILE A 261 -12.61 2.84 -7.61
C ILE A 261 -11.99 4.20 -7.96
N CYS A 262 -12.37 4.81 -9.09
CA CYS A 262 -11.90 6.15 -9.47
C CYS A 262 -12.21 7.20 -8.40
N ASP A 263 -13.44 7.23 -7.87
CA ASP A 263 -13.83 8.22 -6.86
C ASP A 263 -13.06 8.08 -5.55
N ILE A 264 -12.79 6.83 -5.14
CA ILE A 264 -11.96 6.56 -3.96
C ILE A 264 -10.52 6.98 -4.21
N VAL A 265 -9.93 6.59 -5.35
CA VAL A 265 -8.56 7.00 -5.71
C VAL A 265 -8.45 8.51 -5.71
N ARG A 266 -9.42 9.22 -6.30
CA ARG A 266 -9.45 10.69 -6.34
C ARG A 266 -9.50 11.30 -4.94
N THR A 267 -10.40 10.79 -4.11
CA THR A 267 -10.55 11.24 -2.71
C THR A 267 -9.25 11.06 -1.94
N LYS A 268 -8.59 9.90 -2.10
CA LYS A 268 -7.37 9.58 -1.37
C LYS A 268 -6.16 10.36 -1.86
N ILE A 269 -5.99 10.57 -3.16
CA ILE A 269 -4.93 11.43 -3.71
C ILE A 269 -5.04 12.85 -3.15
N THR A 270 -6.26 13.42 -3.14
CA THR A 270 -6.50 14.75 -2.54
C THR A 270 -6.17 14.76 -1.05
N LEU A 271 -6.61 13.73 -0.32
CA LEU A 271 -6.37 13.61 1.12
C LEU A 271 -4.88 13.51 1.45
N PHE A 272 -4.12 12.75 0.65
CA PHE A 272 -2.70 12.50 0.88
C PHE A 272 -1.80 13.64 0.40
N GLY A 273 -2.35 14.62 -0.33
CA GLY A 273 -1.62 15.76 -0.86
C GLY A 273 -0.72 15.43 -2.05
N SER A 274 -0.96 14.31 -2.74
CA SER A 274 -0.14 13.86 -3.87
C SER A 274 -0.62 14.38 -5.23
N GLN A 275 -1.70 15.14 -5.30
CA GLN A 275 -2.18 15.76 -6.54
C GLN A 275 -1.15 16.75 -7.10
N GLY A 276 -0.87 16.68 -8.41
CA GLY A 276 0.12 17.55 -9.07
C GLY A 276 1.56 17.32 -8.62
N LYS A 277 1.90 16.10 -8.18
CA LYS A 277 3.24 15.71 -7.70
C LYS A 277 3.95 14.71 -8.63
N ALA A 278 3.38 14.43 -9.80
CA ALA A 278 3.96 13.54 -10.81
C ALA A 278 5.21 14.13 -11.47
#